data_AF-A0A426TZW2-F1
#
_entry.id   AF-A0A426TZW2-F1
#
_cell.length_a   1.000
_cell.length_b   1.000
_cell.length_c   1.000
_cell.angle_alpha   90.00
_cell.angle_beta   90.00
_cell.angle_gamma   90.00
#
_symmetry.space_group_name_H-M   'P 1'
#
loop_
_entity.id
_entity.type
_entity.pdbx_description
1 polymer ?
#
loop_
_entity_poly.entity_id
_entity_poly.type
_entity_poly.pdbx_seq_one_letter_code
_entity_poly.pdbx_strand_id
1 'polypeptide(L)' 'QVTDLQERLRRIPNVYDNGPTDGTYDPTLTAAVARFQLWYGIRGDEDGVYGDDTRRDLESRTGG' A
#
# COMPACT_ATOMS: atom_id res chain seq x y z
N GLN A 1 5.43 9.06 4.22
CA GLN A 1 4.32 10.04 3.97
C GLN A 1 3.26 9.37 3.10
N VAL A 2 2.00 9.83 3.07
CA VAL A 2 0.95 9.17 2.28
C VAL A 2 1.27 9.14 0.77
N THR A 3 1.87 10.20 0.24
CA THR A 3 2.32 10.24 -1.16
C THR A 3 3.35 9.16 -1.48
N ASP A 4 4.31 8.91 -0.59
CA ASP A 4 5.30 7.84 -0.77
C ASP A 4 4.65 6.45 -0.77
N LEU A 5 3.67 6.20 0.10
CA LEU A 5 2.85 4.98 0.07
C LEU A 5 2.14 4.83 -1.28
N GLN A 6 1.45 5.88 -1.74
CA GLN A 6 0.72 5.87 -3.01
C GLN A 6 1.67 5.59 -4.19
N GLU A 7 2.84 6.23 -4.24
CA GLU A 7 3.85 6.02 -5.27
C GLU A 7 4.41 4.60 -5.26
N ARG A 8 4.67 4.04 -4.08
CA ARG A 8 5.14 2.65 -3.92
C ARG A 8 4.09 1.65 -4.37
N LEU A 9 2.83 1.82 -3.96
CA LEU A 9 1.74 0.91 -4.38
C LEU A 9 1.49 0.95 -5.89
N ARG A 10 1.72 2.08 -6.56
CA ARG A 10 1.67 2.16 -8.05
C ARG A 10 2.74 1.33 -8.75
N ARG A 11 3.84 1.01 -8.07
CA ARG A 11 4.88 0.11 -8.61
C ARG A 11 4.47 -1.36 -8.48
N ILE A 12 3.43 -1.66 -7.72
CA ILE A 12 2.92 -3.03 -7.56
C ILE A 12 1.79 -3.26 -8.57
N PRO A 13 1.97 -4.17 -9.55
CA PRO A 13 0.97 -4.39 -10.60
C PRO A 13 -0.38 -4.83 -10.02
N ASN A 14 -1.48 -4.26 -10.54
CA ASN A 14 -2.85 -4.62 -10.19
C ASN A 14 -3.28 -4.30 -8.74
N VAL A 15 -2.48 -3.53 -8.00
CA VAL A 15 -2.78 -3.15 -6.61
C VAL A 15 -3.41 -1.77 -6.53
N TYR A 16 -2.73 -0.76 -7.10
CA TYR A 16 -3.13 0.65 -7.06
C TYR A 16 -2.97 1.32 -8.44
N ASP A 17 -3.33 0.57 -9.49
CA ASP A 17 -3.20 1.03 -10.86
C ASP A 17 -4.01 2.30 -11.09
N ASN A 18 -3.36 3.33 -11.63
CA ASN A 18 -3.94 4.66 -11.90
C ASN A 18 -4.52 5.38 -10.67
N GLY A 19 -4.19 4.94 -9.45
CA GLY A 19 -4.57 5.62 -8.21
C GLY A 19 -3.88 7.00 -8.07
N PRO A 20 -4.53 7.97 -7.41
CA PRO A 20 -3.94 9.29 -7.18
C PRO A 20 -2.73 9.20 -6.22
N THR A 21 -1.77 10.10 -6.42
CA THR A 21 -0.60 10.31 -5.54
C THR A 21 -0.63 11.72 -4.93
N ASP A 22 -1.80 12.12 -4.45
CA ASP A 22 -2.11 13.46 -3.94
C ASP A 22 -1.86 13.63 -2.43
N GLY A 23 -1.44 12.56 -1.75
CA GLY A 23 -1.22 12.54 -0.30
C GLY A 23 -2.48 12.30 0.53
N THR A 24 -3.62 11.96 -0.08
CA THR A 24 -4.87 11.68 0.64
C THR A 24 -4.99 10.20 0.98
N TYR A 25 -5.28 9.88 2.25
CA TYR A 25 -5.59 8.51 2.68
C TYR A 25 -7.09 8.26 2.55
N ASP A 26 -7.54 7.97 1.34
CA ASP A 26 -8.95 7.79 0.99
C ASP A 26 -9.37 6.30 0.99
N PRO A 27 -10.65 5.99 0.77
CA PRO A 27 -11.11 4.61 0.66
C PRO A 27 -10.46 3.84 -0.51
N THR A 28 -10.04 4.53 -1.58
CA THR A 28 -9.34 3.92 -2.71
C THR A 28 -7.98 3.39 -2.28
N LEU A 29 -7.20 4.21 -1.57
CA LEU A 29 -5.91 3.84 -1.01
C LEU A 29 -6.05 2.74 0.04
N THR A 30 -7.07 2.83 0.90
CA THR A 30 -7.38 1.80 1.90
C THR A 30 -7.64 0.45 1.22
N ALA A 31 -8.45 0.42 0.15
CA ALA A 31 -8.74 -0.80 -0.60
C ALA A 31 -7.49 -1.37 -1.30
N ALA A 32 -6.59 -0.51 -1.77
CA ALA A 32 -5.33 -0.93 -2.37
C ALA A 32 -4.37 -1.54 -1.35
N VAL A 33 -4.28 -0.93 -0.15
CA VAL A 33 -3.51 -1.49 0.98
C VAL A 33 -4.06 -2.86 1.37
N ALA A 34 -5.38 -3.01 1.49
CA ALA A 34 -6.01 -4.28 1.82
C ALA A 34 -5.74 -5.35 0.75
N ARG A 35 -5.81 -4.98 -0.54
CA ARG A 35 -5.48 -5.90 -1.65
C ARG A 35 -4.02 -6.35 -1.60
N PHE A 36 -3.12 -5.41 -1.35
CA PHE A 36 -1.70 -5.71 -1.18
C PHE A 36 -1.47 -6.69 -0.03
N GLN A 37 -2.03 -6.41 1.15
CA GLN A 37 -1.94 -7.29 2.33
C GLN A 37 -2.44 -8.71 2.03
N LEU A 38 -3.61 -8.81 1.38
CA LEU A 38 -4.20 -10.10 1.00
C LEU A 38 -3.30 -10.89 0.05
N TRP A 39 -2.76 -10.25 -0.99
CA TRP A 39 -1.96 -10.94 -2.02
C TRP A 39 -0.59 -11.39 -1.52
N TYR A 40 0.01 -10.62 -0.62
CA TYR A 40 1.34 -10.92 -0.08
C TYR A 40 1.31 -11.59 1.30
N GLY A 41 0.11 -11.88 1.82
CA GLY A 41 -0.07 -12.63 3.06
C GLY A 41 0.42 -11.88 4.31
N ILE A 42 0.38 -10.55 4.27
CA ILE A 42 0.77 -9.70 5.40
C ILE A 42 -0.32 -9.83 6.48
N ARG A 43 0.10 -10.04 7.72
CA ARG A 43 -0.76 -10.16 8.90
C ARG A 43 -0.17 -9.31 10.02
N GLY A 44 -1.00 -8.84 10.94
CA GLY A 44 -0.57 -8.04 12.10
C GLY A 44 -1.11 -6.62 12.07
N ASP A 45 -1.16 -6.02 10.87
CA ASP A 45 -1.88 -4.77 10.63
C ASP A 45 -3.38 -5.03 10.39
N GLU A 46 -4.22 -4.04 10.71
CA GLU A 46 -5.62 -4.03 10.31
C GLU A 46 -5.76 -3.95 8.77
N ASP A 47 -6.81 -4.57 8.24
CA ASP A 47 -7.07 -4.58 6.80
C ASP A 47 -7.16 -3.16 6.23
N GLY A 48 -6.35 -2.87 5.23
CA GLY A 48 -6.29 -1.57 4.60
C GLY A 48 -5.50 -0.52 5.37
N VAL A 49 -4.89 -0.87 6.50
CA VAL A 49 -4.05 0.04 7.31
C VAL A 49 -2.58 -0.11 6.94
N TYR A 50 -1.92 1.01 6.67
CA TYR A 50 -0.47 1.05 6.39
C TYR A 50 0.38 1.08 7.67
N GLY A 51 0.29 -0.01 8.43
CA GLY A 51 1.06 -0.24 9.64
C GLY A 51 2.49 -0.72 9.37
N ASP A 52 3.18 -1.18 10.40
CA ASP A 52 4.62 -1.47 10.35
C ASP A 52 4.94 -2.72 9.52
N ASP A 53 4.09 -3.74 9.57
CA ASP A 53 4.29 -4.97 8.82
C ASP A 53 4.07 -4.74 7.32
N THR A 54 3.02 -4.00 6.97
CA THR A 54 2.70 -3.60 5.60
C THR A 54 3.77 -2.67 5.03
N ARG A 55 4.26 -1.72 5.84
CA ARG A 55 5.36 -0.82 5.46
C ARG A 55 6.63 -1.58 5.13
N ARG A 56 7.04 -2.48 6.02
CA ARG A 56 8.28 -3.27 5.84
C ARG A 56 8.23 -4.08 4.55
N ASP A 57 7.13 -4.77 4.29
CA ASP A 57 6.99 -5.60 3.09
C ASP A 57 6.95 -4.73 1.82
N LEU A 58 6.16 -3.65 1.81
CA LEU A 58 6.07 -2.74 0.65
C LEU A 58 7.41 -2.06 0.33
N GLU A 59 8.11 -1.55 1.33
CA GLU A 59 9.42 -0.90 1.16
C GLU A 59 10.47 -1.87 0.62
N SER A 60 10.48 -3.12 1.13
CA SER A 60 11.40 -4.16 0.64
C SER A 60 11.26 -4.47 -0.86
N ARG A 61 10.05 -4.30 -1.41
CA ARG A 61 9.72 -4.58 -2.82
C ARG A 61 9.92 -3.39 -3.74
N THR A 62 9.90 -2.18 -3.20
CA THR A 62 9.88 -0.93 -3.99
C THR A 62 11.20 -0.16 -3.93
N GLY A 63 12.19 -0.70 -3.23
CA GLY A 63 13.48 -0.07 -2.95
C GLY A 63 13.34 0.91 -1.80
N GLY A 64 14.11 0.72 -0.72
CA GLY A 64 14.11 1.59 0.46
C GLY A 64 14.29 3.06 0.09
#